data_AF-A0A965M805-F1
#
_entry.id   AF-A0A965M805-F1
#
_cell.length_a   1.000
_cell.length_b   1.000
_cell.length_c   1.000
_cell.angle_alpha   90.00
_cell.angle_beta   90.00
_cell.angle_gamma   90.00
#
_symmetry.space_group_name_H-M   'P 1'
#
loop_
_entity.id
_entity.type
_entity.pdbx_description
1 polymer ?
#
loop_
_entity_poly.entity_id
_entity_poly.type
_entity_poly.pdbx_seq_one_letter_code
_entity_poly.pdbx_strand_id
1 'polypeptide(L)'
;KKLPNIVMPFPGGVVRSGSKVGSKYKALMASTNDAFCPTIRGITKSEISPGIESVMEIVIDGLTEADVREATRVGVQACCDIGAKGGIRRISAGNYGGKLGQFQFHLHDIMGGAK
;
A
#
# COMPACT_ATOMS: atom_id res chain seq x y z
N LYS A 1 -9.06 -15.33 3.89
CA LYS A 1 -8.69 -16.27 4.98
C LYS A 1 -8.44 -15.45 6.25
N LYS A 2 -8.87 -15.90 7.42
CA LYS A 2 -8.52 -15.23 8.68
C LYS A 2 -7.11 -15.68 9.08
N LEU A 3 -6.17 -14.74 9.14
CA LEU A 3 -4.81 -15.01 9.61
C LEU A 3 -4.71 -14.66 11.10
N PRO A 4 -4.05 -15.48 11.93
CA PRO A 4 -3.77 -15.11 13.31
C PRO A 4 -2.77 -13.95 13.37
N ASN A 5 -2.66 -13.29 14.53
CA ASN A 5 -1.60 -12.32 14.84
C ASN A 5 -1.50 -11.08 13.94
N ILE A 6 -2.53 -10.83 13.13
CA ILE A 6 -2.57 -9.74 12.16
C ILE A 6 -3.81 -8.89 12.39
N VAL A 7 -3.64 -7.57 12.30
CA VAL A 7 -4.73 -6.61 12.26
C VAL A 7 -4.56 -5.65 11.08
N MET A 8 -5.68 -5.19 10.52
CA MET A 8 -5.72 -4.08 9.57
C MET A 8 -6.36 -2.89 10.31
N PRO A 9 -5.57 -1.94 10.84
CA PRO A 9 -6.05 -1.03 11.88
C PRO A 9 -6.99 0.07 11.37
N PHE A 10 -7.10 0.25 10.06
CA PHE A 10 -7.95 1.27 9.46
C PHE A 10 -9.42 0.85 9.38
N PRO A 11 -10.36 1.79 9.24
CA PRO A 11 -11.79 1.48 9.15
C PRO A 11 -12.10 0.46 8.03
N GLY A 12 -12.63 -0.70 8.40
CA GLY A 12 -12.89 -1.80 7.46
C GLY A 12 -11.63 -2.42 6.85
N GLY A 13 -10.46 -2.13 7.40
CA GLY A 13 -9.15 -2.59 6.91
C GLY A 13 -8.60 -1.82 5.70
N VAL A 14 -9.22 -0.71 5.30
CA VAL A 14 -8.87 0.00 4.06
C VAL A 14 -8.54 1.47 4.32
N VAL A 15 -7.47 1.94 3.71
CA VAL A 15 -7.01 3.33 3.72
C VAL A 15 -7.39 4.00 2.41
N ARG A 16 -8.21 5.06 2.51
CA ARG A 16 -8.57 5.93 1.38
C ARG A 16 -7.78 7.24 1.34
N SER A 17 -6.94 7.47 2.34
CA SER A 17 -6.23 8.73 2.58
C SER A 17 -4.74 8.47 2.81
N GLY A 18 -4.09 7.87 1.80
CA GLY A 18 -2.65 7.61 1.85
C GLY A 18 -1.86 8.87 2.18
N SER A 19 -0.87 8.73 3.05
CA SER A 19 -0.09 9.85 3.60
C SER A 19 1.37 9.81 3.18
N LYS A 20 2.04 10.95 3.27
CA LYS A 20 3.49 11.08 3.13
C LYS A 20 4.05 11.87 4.30
N VAL A 21 5.35 11.65 4.58
CA VAL A 21 6.07 12.43 5.59
C VAL A 21 6.25 13.87 5.13
N GLY A 22 6.02 14.80 6.05
CA GLY A 22 6.10 16.23 5.80
C GLY A 22 4.89 16.79 5.07
N SER A 23 4.92 18.10 4.85
CA SER A 23 3.83 18.85 4.24
C SER A 23 4.33 20.15 3.61
N LYS A 24 3.56 20.69 2.67
CA LYS A 24 3.73 22.08 2.21
C LYS A 24 3.52 23.08 3.36
N TYR A 25 2.70 22.71 4.36
CA TYR A 25 2.41 23.52 5.53
C TYR A 25 3.33 23.13 6.69
N LYS A 26 4.15 24.07 7.17
CA LYS A 26 5.21 23.83 8.17
C LYS A 26 4.72 23.18 9.48
N ALA A 27 3.46 23.40 9.87
CA ALA A 27 2.90 22.87 11.11
C ALA A 27 2.48 21.39 11.01
N LEU A 28 2.45 20.80 9.81
CA LEU A 28 1.92 19.45 9.59
C LEU A 28 3.06 18.45 9.38
N MET A 29 3.13 17.44 10.25
CA MET A 29 4.13 16.35 10.17
C MET A 29 3.83 15.32 9.07
N ALA A 30 2.56 15.22 8.66
CA ALA A 30 2.13 14.38 7.56
C ALA A 30 1.12 15.13 6.70
N SER A 31 1.05 14.76 5.43
CA SER A 31 0.08 15.29 4.47
C SER A 31 -0.36 14.19 3.51
N THR A 32 -1.32 14.51 2.64
CA THR A 32 -1.76 13.56 1.60
C THR A 32 -0.60 13.21 0.66
N ASN A 33 -0.54 11.95 0.25
CA ASN A 33 0.39 11.52 -0.78
C ASN A 33 -0.19 11.85 -2.16
N ASP A 34 0.00 13.11 -2.57
CA ASP A 34 -0.53 13.67 -3.82
C ASP A 34 -0.07 12.92 -5.07
N ALA A 35 1.10 12.28 -5.05
CA ALA A 35 1.56 11.43 -6.15
C ALA A 35 0.57 10.30 -6.48
N PHE A 36 -0.21 9.86 -5.49
CA PHE A 36 -1.23 8.81 -5.59
C PHE A 36 -2.67 9.35 -5.47
N CYS A 37 -2.91 10.63 -5.74
CA CYS A 37 -4.27 11.21 -5.81
C CYS A 37 -4.76 11.34 -7.26
N PRO A 38 -5.70 10.49 -7.73
CA PRO A 38 -6.14 10.49 -9.12
C PRO A 38 -6.75 11.82 -9.59
N THR A 39 -7.43 12.54 -8.69
CA THR A 39 -8.17 13.78 -8.99
C THR A 39 -7.28 14.99 -9.23
N ILE A 40 -6.03 14.97 -8.76
CA ILE A 40 -5.08 16.08 -8.90
C ILE A 40 -3.84 15.70 -9.72
N ARG A 41 -3.90 14.59 -10.48
CA ARG A 41 -2.80 14.09 -11.30
C ARG A 41 -2.21 15.11 -12.27
N GLY A 42 -2.98 16.11 -12.70
CA GLY A 42 -2.53 17.17 -13.61
C GLY A 42 -1.68 18.27 -12.97
N ILE A 43 -1.61 18.34 -11.64
CA ILE A 43 -0.91 19.41 -10.90
C ILE A 43 0.17 18.90 -9.94
N THR A 44 0.46 17.60 -9.96
CA THR A 44 1.50 16.97 -9.16
C THR A 44 2.33 16.00 -10.01
N LYS A 45 3.51 15.61 -9.51
CA LYS A 45 4.28 14.51 -10.08
C LYS A 45 3.59 13.19 -9.73
N SER A 46 2.58 12.85 -10.52
CA SER A 46 1.76 11.65 -10.27
C SER A 46 2.53 10.37 -10.60
N GLU A 47 2.39 9.38 -9.72
CA GLU A 47 2.86 8.01 -9.91
C GLU A 47 1.74 7.09 -10.45
N ILE A 48 0.58 7.67 -10.79
CA ILE A 48 -0.61 6.95 -11.26
C ILE A 48 -0.62 6.91 -12.79
N SER A 49 -0.69 5.71 -13.35
CA SER A 49 -0.85 5.51 -14.80
C SER A 49 -2.24 5.97 -15.28
N PRO A 50 -2.37 6.41 -16.55
CA PRO A 50 -3.66 6.78 -17.13
C PRO A 50 -4.74 5.70 -16.95
N GLY A 51 -5.97 6.11 -16.66
CA GLY A 51 -7.12 5.21 -16.50
C GLY A 51 -7.27 4.57 -15.11
N ILE A 52 -6.35 4.84 -14.17
CA ILE A 52 -6.52 4.49 -12.75
C ILE A 52 -7.20 5.68 -12.06
N GLU A 53 -8.46 5.51 -11.70
CA GLU A 53 -9.30 6.56 -11.10
C GLU A 53 -9.48 6.42 -9.57
N SER A 54 -8.94 5.35 -8.98
CA SER A 54 -8.97 5.12 -7.54
C SER A 54 -7.72 4.37 -7.07
N VAL A 55 -7.26 4.71 -5.86
CA VAL A 55 -6.16 4.04 -5.17
C VAL A 55 -6.64 3.74 -3.75
N MET A 56 -6.44 2.49 -3.32
CA MET A 56 -6.72 2.04 -1.96
C MET A 56 -5.44 1.44 -1.39
N GLU A 57 -5.20 1.68 -0.11
CA GLU A 57 -4.07 1.11 0.62
C GLU A 57 -4.60 0.17 1.71
N ILE A 58 -3.84 -0.89 1.98
CA ILE A 58 -4.08 -1.81 3.08
C ILE A 58 -2.86 -1.73 3.99
N VAL A 59 -3.06 -1.29 5.23
CA VAL A 59 -2.01 -1.28 6.26
C VAL A 59 -2.18 -2.53 7.12
N ILE A 60 -1.07 -3.21 7.37
CA ILE A 60 -1.02 -4.49 8.07
C ILE A 60 -0.06 -4.35 9.25
N ASP A 61 -0.57 -4.54 10.45
CA ASP A 61 0.25 -4.70 11.66
C ASP A 61 0.23 -6.18 12.07
N GLY A 62 1.40 -6.72 12.39
CA GLY A 62 1.56 -8.11 12.81
C GLY A 62 2.54 -8.27 13.96
N LEU A 63 2.45 -9.40 14.67
CA LEU A 63 3.35 -9.68 15.79
C LEU A 63 4.77 -10.08 15.34
N THR A 64 4.92 -10.64 14.14
CA THR A 64 6.20 -11.03 13.56
C THR A 64 6.33 -10.62 12.10
N GLU A 65 7.57 -10.55 11.59
CA GLU A 65 7.84 -10.32 10.16
C GLU A 65 7.18 -11.40 9.28
N ALA A 66 7.19 -12.65 9.74
CA ALA A 66 6.58 -13.77 9.02
C ALA A 66 5.06 -13.60 8.89
N ASP A 67 4.39 -13.14 9.95
CA ASP A 67 2.95 -12.86 9.92
C ASP A 67 2.62 -11.77 8.88
N VAL A 68 3.40 -10.67 8.86
CA VAL A 68 3.20 -9.56 7.91
C VAL A 68 3.50 -10.00 6.48
N ARG A 69 4.55 -10.80 6.26
CA ARG A 69 4.86 -11.39 4.94
C ARG A 69 3.71 -12.25 4.43
N GLU A 70 3.19 -13.15 5.26
CA GLU A 70 2.10 -14.05 4.88
C GLU A 70 0.80 -13.26 4.62
N ALA A 71 0.49 -12.27 5.45
CA ALA A 71 -0.66 -11.40 5.23
C ALA A 71 -0.56 -10.60 3.93
N THR A 72 0.62 -10.05 3.64
CA THR A 72 0.89 -9.35 2.38
C THR A 72 0.71 -10.31 1.20
N ARG A 73 1.30 -11.50 1.25
CA ARG A 73 1.20 -12.53 0.19
C ARG A 73 -0.25 -12.92 -0.08
N VAL A 74 -1.01 -13.24 0.96
CA VAL A 74 -2.42 -13.65 0.83
C VAL A 74 -3.28 -12.50 0.33
N GLY A 75 -3.06 -11.28 0.80
CA GLY A 75 -3.78 -10.09 0.35
C GLY A 75 -3.51 -9.77 -1.13
N VAL A 76 -2.24 -9.79 -1.54
CA VAL A 76 -1.85 -9.58 -2.95
C VAL A 76 -2.43 -10.67 -3.84
N GLN A 77 -2.34 -11.94 -3.44
CA GLN A 77 -2.93 -13.04 -4.19
C GLN A 77 -4.44 -12.85 -4.37
N ALA A 78 -5.17 -12.45 -3.33
CA ALA A 78 -6.61 -12.21 -3.43
C ALA A 78 -6.94 -11.07 -4.41
N CYS A 79 -6.14 -10.00 -4.43
CA CYS A 79 -6.28 -8.93 -5.44
C CYS A 79 -5.98 -9.43 -6.86
N CYS A 80 -4.98 -10.29 -7.03
CA CYS A 80 -4.65 -10.91 -8.31
C CYS A 80 -5.76 -11.84 -8.81
N ASP A 81 -6.39 -12.60 -7.91
CA ASP A 81 -7.50 -13.51 -8.23
C ASP A 81 -8.73 -12.74 -8.74
N ILE A 82 -8.99 -11.53 -8.21
CA ILE A 82 -9.99 -10.59 -8.76
C ILE A 82 -9.54 -10.09 -10.15
N GLY A 83 -8.26 -9.71 -10.25
CA GLY A 83 -7.59 -9.38 -11.50
C GLY A 83 -8.15 -8.18 -12.25
N ALA A 84 -7.68 -8.01 -13.49
CA ALA A 84 -8.04 -6.87 -14.34
C ALA A 84 -9.54 -6.80 -14.68
N LYS A 85 -10.21 -7.95 -14.78
CA LYS A 85 -11.67 -8.00 -15.05
C LYS A 85 -12.47 -7.42 -13.88
N GLY A 86 -12.00 -7.61 -12.64
CA GLY A 86 -12.59 -6.98 -11.45
C GLY A 86 -12.08 -5.57 -11.15
N GLY A 87 -11.35 -4.93 -12.09
CA GLY A 87 -10.90 -3.54 -11.95
C GLY A 87 -9.51 -3.36 -11.32
N ILE A 88 -8.83 -4.43 -10.89
CA ILE A 88 -7.47 -4.32 -10.35
C ILE A 88 -6.48 -4.09 -11.49
N ARG A 89 -5.90 -2.89 -11.55
CA ARG A 89 -4.97 -2.48 -12.63
C ARG A 89 -3.50 -2.66 -12.26
N ARG A 90 -3.15 -2.38 -11.01
CA ARG A 90 -1.77 -2.39 -10.52
C ARG A 90 -1.77 -2.61 -9.02
N ILE A 91 -0.78 -3.36 -8.54
CA ILE A 91 -0.45 -3.51 -7.11
C ILE A 91 0.94 -2.91 -6.91
N SER A 92 1.12 -2.18 -5.81
CA SER A 92 2.39 -1.59 -5.40
C SER A 92 2.44 -1.55 -3.87
N ALA A 93 3.55 -1.07 -3.30
CA ALA A 93 3.72 -0.90 -1.86
C ALA A 93 4.31 0.49 -1.55
N GLY A 94 3.76 1.15 -0.53
CA GLY A 94 4.31 2.40 0.00
C GLY A 94 5.64 2.17 0.72
N ASN A 95 6.58 3.10 0.60
CA ASN A 95 7.84 3.07 1.33
C ASN A 95 8.38 4.49 1.56
N TYR A 96 9.33 4.62 2.48
CA TYR A 96 9.99 5.88 2.84
C TYR A 96 11.45 5.93 2.37
N GLY A 97 11.73 5.35 1.19
CA GLY A 97 13.07 5.33 0.58
C GLY A 97 14.09 4.47 1.33
N GLY A 98 13.63 3.52 2.16
CA GLY A 98 14.50 2.62 2.93
C GLY A 98 15.21 3.27 4.13
N LYS A 99 14.85 4.51 4.50
CA LYS A 99 15.56 5.30 5.53
C LYS A 99 14.86 5.37 6.88
N LEU A 100 13.59 4.94 6.97
CA LEU A 100 12.76 5.12 8.16
C LEU A 100 12.40 3.81 8.86
N GLY A 101 11.93 2.81 8.09
CA GLY A 101 11.50 1.53 8.62
C GLY A 101 12.65 0.54 8.72
N GLN A 102 12.70 -0.23 9.81
CA GLN A 102 13.65 -1.34 10.00
C GLN A 102 13.36 -2.51 9.04
N PHE A 103 12.08 -2.77 8.75
CA PHE A 103 11.64 -3.89 7.93
C PHE A 103 11.33 -3.46 6.50
N GLN A 104 11.72 -4.30 5.53
CA GLN A 104 11.45 -4.08 4.11
C GLN A 104 10.82 -5.34 3.50
N PHE A 105 9.56 -5.21 3.09
CA PHE A 105 8.74 -6.29 2.56
C PHE A 105 8.66 -6.17 1.03
N HIS A 106 9.67 -6.69 0.31
CA HIS A 106 9.70 -6.63 -1.15
C HIS A 106 8.64 -7.57 -1.76
N LEU A 107 7.70 -7.02 -2.53
CA LEU A 107 6.58 -7.77 -3.11
C LEU A 107 7.05 -8.91 -4.02
N HIS A 108 8.10 -8.70 -4.81
CA HIS A 108 8.63 -9.75 -5.69
C HIS A 108 9.18 -10.93 -4.91
N ASP A 109 9.85 -10.72 -3.77
CA ASP A 109 10.36 -11.79 -2.92
C ASP A 109 9.21 -12.54 -2.23
N ILE A 110 8.20 -11.79 -1.77
CA ILE A 110 7.01 -12.36 -1.11
C ILE A 110 6.19 -13.23 -2.07
N MET A 111 6.08 -12.82 -3.34
CA MET A 111 5.28 -13.52 -4.35
C MET A 111 6.06 -14.57 -5.14
N GLY A 112 7.38 -14.44 -5.25
CA GLY A 112 8.23 -15.30 -6.07
C GLY A 112 8.60 -16.64 -5.43
N GLY A 113 8.27 -16.84 -4.14
CA GLY A 113 8.83 -17.92 -3.33
C GLY A 113 10.30 -17.63 -2.98
N ALA A 114 10.73 -18.01 -1.78
CA ALA A 114 12.14 -17.94 -1.43
C ALA A 114 12.97 -18.69 -2.48
N LYS A 115 14.03 -18.05 -2.99
CA LYS A 115 15.09 -18.79 -3.69
C LYS A 115 15.70 -19.83 -2.75
#